data_AF-A0A354BND1-F1
#
_entry.id   AF-A0A354BND1-F1
#
_cell.length_a   1.000
_cell.length_b   1.000
_cell.length_c   1.000
_cell.angle_alpha   90.00
_cell.angle_beta   90.00
_cell.angle_gamma   90.00
#
_symmetry.space_group_name_H-M   'P 1'
#
loop_
_entity.id
_entity.type
_entity.pdbx_description
1 polymer ?
#
loop_
_entity_poly.entity_id
_entity_poly.type
_entity_poly.pdbx_seq_one_letter_code
_entity_poly.pdbx_strand_id
1 'polypeptide(L)'
;MRSYDLVVVGSGPAGQKAAVQAAKLSKRVAIIERARQLGGASLNTGTLPSKTLKDTIEYVHGLRRRGLAQLGAALTRQLTLPDLMTRKDQVIETEVGVITHQLQRNHIDIIPGTAAFLDPHTL
;
A
#
# COMPACT_ATOMS: atom_id res chain seq x y z
N MET A 1 18.68 -24.98 -2.09
CA MET A 1 18.22 -23.85 -2.94
C MET A 1 16.69 -23.88 -3.00
N ARG A 2 16.02 -22.74 -2.89
CA ARG A 2 14.57 -22.66 -3.12
C ARG A 2 14.34 -22.43 -4.62
N SER A 3 13.38 -23.13 -5.21
CA SER A 3 12.99 -22.96 -6.61
C SER A 3 11.55 -22.46 -6.67
N TYR A 4 11.28 -21.54 -7.59
CA TYR A 4 10.00 -20.87 -7.79
C TYR A 4 9.67 -20.87 -9.28
N ASP A 5 8.39 -20.95 -9.61
CA ASP A 5 7.91 -20.79 -10.99
C ASP A 5 7.92 -19.32 -11.42
N LEU A 6 7.76 -18.40 -10.45
CA LEU A 6 7.83 -16.96 -10.67
C LEU A 6 8.45 -16.28 -9.45
N VAL A 7 9.43 -15.42 -9.68
CA VAL A 7 9.93 -14.47 -8.69
C VAL A 7 9.61 -13.07 -9.15
N VAL A 8 8.93 -12.31 -8.29
CA VAL A 8 8.56 -10.91 -8.54
C VAL A 8 9.47 -10.01 -7.72
N VAL A 9 10.17 -9.10 -8.39
CA VAL A 9 11.02 -8.09 -7.72
C VAL A 9 10.21 -6.81 -7.53
N GLY A 10 9.83 -6.53 -6.29
CA GLY A 10 9.03 -5.38 -5.87
C GLY A 10 7.56 -5.72 -5.59
N SER A 11 7.05 -5.23 -4.47
CA SER A 11 5.69 -5.44 -3.96
C SER A 11 4.68 -4.36 -4.38
N GLY A 12 5.04 -3.52 -5.35
CA GLY A 12 4.14 -2.49 -5.88
C GLY A 12 2.85 -3.08 -6.49
N PRO A 13 1.89 -2.24 -6.90
CA PRO A 13 0.59 -2.70 -7.38
C PRO A 13 0.69 -3.74 -8.51
N ALA A 14 1.61 -3.54 -9.46
CA ALA A 14 1.84 -4.50 -10.55
C ALA A 14 2.42 -5.83 -10.03
N GLY A 15 3.44 -5.78 -9.18
CA GLY A 15 4.08 -6.97 -8.62
C GLY A 15 3.13 -7.81 -7.76
N GLN A 16 2.34 -7.16 -6.90
CA GLN A 16 1.30 -7.82 -6.12
C GLN A 16 0.29 -8.54 -7.03
N LYS A 17 -0.22 -7.86 -8.07
CA LYS A 17 -1.21 -8.47 -8.97
C LYS A 17 -0.61 -9.62 -9.75
N ALA A 18 0.61 -9.49 -10.27
CA ALA A 18 1.31 -10.56 -10.97
C ALA A 18 1.49 -11.79 -10.06
N ALA A 19 1.97 -11.58 -8.84
CA ALA A 19 2.21 -12.66 -7.90
C ALA A 19 0.92 -13.40 -7.49
N VAL A 20 -0.14 -12.65 -7.19
CA VAL A 20 -1.46 -13.24 -6.85
C VAL A 20 -2.05 -13.99 -8.03
N GLN A 21 -1.93 -13.48 -9.26
CA GLN A 21 -2.43 -14.20 -10.43
C GLN A 21 -1.64 -15.47 -10.69
N ALA A 22 -0.31 -15.43 -10.61
CA ALA A 22 0.50 -16.64 -10.76
C ALA A 22 0.20 -17.68 -9.68
N ALA A 23 0.04 -17.27 -8.42
CA ALA A 23 -0.34 -18.17 -7.33
C ALA A 23 -1.70 -18.83 -7.56
N LYS A 24 -2.69 -18.08 -8.09
CA LYS A 24 -4.00 -18.62 -8.48
C LYS A 24 -3.95 -19.60 -9.65
N LEU A 25 -2.93 -19.49 -10.49
CA LEU A 25 -2.62 -20.46 -11.54
C LEU A 25 -1.76 -21.64 -11.01
N SER A 26 -1.78 -21.85 -9.69
CA SER A 26 -1.07 -22.93 -8.99
C SER A 26 0.44 -22.90 -9.17
N LYS A 27 1.03 -21.72 -9.41
CA LYS A 27 2.47 -21.52 -9.47
C LYS A 27 3.04 -21.26 -8.08
N ARG A 28 4.26 -21.73 -7.83
CA ARG A 28 5.02 -21.38 -6.63
C ARG A 28 5.67 -20.01 -6.83
N VAL A 29 5.28 -19.03 -6.03
CA VAL A 29 5.66 -17.63 -6.23
C VAL A 29 6.41 -17.07 -5.02
N ALA A 30 7.43 -16.25 -5.30
CA ALA A 30 8.05 -15.38 -4.31
C ALA A 30 7.95 -13.90 -4.74
N ILE A 31 7.82 -13.00 -3.77
CA ILE A 31 8.04 -11.57 -3.93
C ILE A 31 9.29 -11.18 -3.13
N ILE A 32 10.21 -10.47 -3.78
CA ILE A 32 11.36 -9.83 -3.11
C ILE A 32 11.07 -8.34 -2.98
N GLU A 33 11.08 -7.80 -1.76
CA GLU A 33 10.85 -6.37 -1.51
C GLU A 33 11.96 -5.79 -0.62
N ARG A 34 12.54 -4.67 -1.06
CA ARG A 34 13.61 -3.98 -0.32
C ARG A 34 13.06 -3.01 0.71
N ALA A 35 11.88 -2.46 0.48
CA ALA A 35 11.22 -1.55 1.39
C ALA A 35 10.75 -2.30 2.65
N ARG A 36 10.71 -1.60 3.77
CA ARG A 36 10.21 -2.16 5.04
C ARG A 36 8.72 -2.53 4.97
N GLN A 37 7.94 -1.83 4.15
CA GLN A 37 6.51 -2.05 3.97
C GLN A 37 6.19 -2.47 2.54
N LEU A 38 5.17 -3.32 2.42
CA LEU A 38 4.67 -3.80 1.14
C LEU A 38 3.79 -2.76 0.44
N GLY A 39 3.51 -2.95 -0.85
CA GLY A 39 2.59 -2.11 -1.64
C GLY A 39 3.27 -1.04 -2.49
N GLY A 40 4.60 -0.91 -2.39
CA GLY A 40 5.41 -0.01 -3.21
C GLY A 40 5.07 1.48 -3.05
N ALA A 41 5.54 2.31 -3.99
CA ALA A 41 5.43 3.76 -3.88
C ALA A 41 3.97 4.26 -3.86
N SER A 42 3.09 3.69 -4.67
CA SER A 42 1.69 4.13 -4.76
C SER A 42 0.97 4.09 -3.41
N LEU A 43 1.27 3.08 -2.59
CA LEU A 43 0.64 2.91 -1.29
C LEU A 43 1.38 3.69 -0.20
N ASN A 44 2.71 3.59 -0.16
CA ASN A 44 3.49 4.07 0.97
C ASN A 44 3.82 5.57 0.87
N THR A 45 4.03 6.11 -0.32
CA THR A 45 4.61 7.46 -0.50
C THR A 45 3.95 8.30 -1.59
N GLY A 46 3.07 7.72 -2.41
CA GLY A 46 2.53 8.37 -3.60
C GLY A 46 1.04 8.62 -3.53
N THR A 47 0.29 7.79 -4.25
CA THR A 47 -1.11 8.00 -4.57
C THR A 47 -2.03 7.96 -3.34
N LEU A 48 -1.91 6.91 -2.51
CA LEU A 48 -2.80 6.71 -1.37
C LEU A 48 -2.61 7.83 -0.33
N PRO A 49 -1.39 8.15 0.13
CA PRO A 49 -1.20 9.20 1.13
C PRO A 49 -1.71 10.56 0.63
N SER A 50 -1.40 10.91 -0.62
CA SER A 50 -1.83 12.18 -1.23
C SER A 50 -3.36 12.28 -1.35
N LYS A 51 -4.02 11.18 -1.73
CA LYS A 51 -5.48 11.14 -1.84
C LYS A 51 -6.17 11.16 -0.48
N THR A 52 -5.63 10.48 0.52
CA THR A 52 -6.19 10.50 1.88
C THR A 52 -6.13 11.90 2.50
N LEU A 53 -5.01 12.60 2.34
CA LEU A 53 -4.88 13.98 2.81
C LEU A 53 -5.87 14.91 2.10
N LYS A 54 -5.93 14.83 0.75
CA LYS A 54 -6.85 15.63 -0.05
C LYS A 54 -8.31 15.38 0.35
N ASP A 55 -8.73 14.13 0.45
CA ASP A 55 -10.09 13.73 0.81
C ASP A 55 -10.48 14.25 2.21
N THR A 56 -9.56 14.13 3.18
CA THR A 56 -9.81 14.64 4.55
C THR A 56 -10.01 16.16 4.56
N ILE A 57 -9.20 16.90 3.80
CA ILE A 57 -9.32 18.36 3.68
C ILE A 57 -10.63 18.74 2.97
N GLU A 58 -10.95 18.08 1.85
CA GLU A 58 -12.18 18.31 1.09
C GLU A 58 -13.42 18.00 1.90
N TYR A 59 -13.39 16.95 2.74
CA TYR A 59 -14.47 16.62 3.66
C TYR A 59 -14.73 17.76 4.65
N VAL A 60 -13.70 18.19 5.37
CA VAL A 60 -13.80 19.24 6.41
C VAL A 60 -14.25 20.58 5.80
N HIS A 61 -13.65 20.99 4.68
CA HIS A 61 -14.03 22.23 4.00
C HIS A 61 -15.40 22.13 3.31
N GLY A 62 -15.76 20.95 2.82
CA GLY A 62 -17.04 20.68 2.17
C GLY A 62 -18.23 20.84 3.10
N LEU A 63 -18.07 20.62 4.41
CA LEU A 63 -19.12 20.86 5.41
C LEU A 63 -19.62 22.31 5.39
N ARG A 64 -18.74 23.28 5.10
CA ARG A 64 -19.13 24.70 4.97
C ARG A 64 -20.10 24.93 3.80
N ARG A 65 -19.97 24.14 2.74
CA ARG A 65 -20.80 24.24 1.52
C ARG A 65 -22.11 23.47 1.62
N ARG A 66 -22.27 22.59 2.63
CA ARG A 66 -23.44 21.70 2.81
C ARG A 66 -24.43 22.21 3.87
N GLY A 67 -24.46 23.51 4.14
CA GLY A 67 -25.35 24.10 5.14
C GLY A 67 -24.88 23.94 6.60
N LEU A 68 -23.74 23.29 6.84
CA LEU A 68 -23.15 23.08 8.17
C LEU A 68 -21.97 24.04 8.41
N ALA A 69 -22.14 25.32 8.06
CA ALA A 69 -21.07 26.31 8.04
C ALA A 69 -20.38 26.49 9.40
N GLN A 70 -21.13 26.51 10.50
CA GLN A 70 -20.57 26.67 11.85
C GLN A 70 -19.75 25.44 12.27
N LEU A 71 -20.27 24.24 12.03
CA LEU A 71 -19.57 22.98 12.32
C LEU A 71 -18.31 22.84 11.46
N GLY A 72 -18.40 23.10 10.16
CA GLY A 72 -17.25 23.07 9.25
C GLY A 72 -16.16 24.08 9.65
N ALA A 73 -16.55 25.29 10.07
CA ALA A 73 -15.60 26.30 10.54
C ALA A 73 -14.92 25.90 11.87
N ALA A 74 -15.66 25.31 12.81
CA ALA A 74 -15.11 24.82 14.07
C ALA A 74 -14.09 23.69 13.83
N LEU A 75 -14.44 22.70 13.01
CA LEU A 75 -13.55 21.58 12.66
C LEU A 75 -12.31 22.06 11.90
N THR A 76 -12.46 22.99 10.96
CA THR A 76 -11.31 23.55 10.23
C THR A 76 -10.32 24.24 11.16
N ARG A 77 -10.79 24.93 12.21
CA ARG A 77 -9.91 25.59 13.20
C ARG A 77 -9.20 24.62 14.13
N GLN A 78 -9.80 23.46 14.39
CA GLN A 78 -9.26 22.43 15.28
C GLN A 78 -8.36 21.43 14.55
N LEU A 79 -8.56 21.24 13.24
CA LEU A 79 -7.81 20.28 12.46
C LEU A 79 -6.32 20.67 12.39
N THR A 80 -5.47 19.80 12.93
CA THR A 80 -4.03 20.01 12.91
C THR A 80 -3.35 19.12 11.86
N LEU A 81 -2.12 19.48 11.49
CA LEU A 81 -1.30 18.63 10.62
C LEU A 81 -1.04 17.23 11.22
N PRO A 82 -0.75 17.10 12.53
CA PRO A 82 -0.69 15.79 13.19
C PRO A 82 -1.94 14.91 13.01
N ASP A 83 -3.14 15.50 13.06
CA ASP A 83 -4.38 14.74 12.88
C ASP A 83 -4.49 14.19 11.44
N LEU A 84 -4.12 15.02 10.46
CA LEU A 84 -4.06 14.63 9.06
C LEU A 84 -3.03 13.51 8.82
N MET A 85 -1.86 13.62 9.44
CA MET A 85 -0.82 12.60 9.33
C MET A 85 -1.24 11.29 9.99
N THR A 86 -1.86 11.35 11.16
CA THR A 86 -2.42 10.17 11.85
C THR A 86 -3.46 9.47 10.98
N ARG A 87 -4.39 10.22 10.39
CA ARG A 87 -5.40 9.64 9.49
C ARG A 87 -4.76 8.99 8.26
N LYS A 88 -3.77 9.65 7.66
CA LYS A 88 -2.98 9.13 6.53
C LYS A 88 -2.27 7.82 6.91
N ASP A 89 -1.60 7.77 8.05
CA ASP A 89 -0.88 6.60 8.52
C ASP A 89 -1.81 5.41 8.79
N GLN A 90 -2.97 5.65 9.42
CA GLN A 90 -3.99 4.61 9.64
C GLN A 90 -4.49 3.98 8.34
N VAL A 91 -4.70 4.78 7.29
CA VAL A 91 -5.12 4.26 5.97
C VAL A 91 -4.00 3.43 5.35
N ILE A 92 -2.75 3.89 5.41
CA ILE A 92 -1.59 3.16 4.90
C ILE A 92 -1.47 1.81 5.61
N GLU A 93 -1.50 1.80 6.95
CA GLU A 93 -1.39 0.57 7.75
C GLU A 93 -2.48 -0.45 7.44
N THR A 94 -3.72 0.03 7.29
CA THR A 94 -4.87 -0.82 6.90
C THR A 94 -4.61 -1.48 5.55
N GLU A 95 -4.22 -0.70 4.54
CA GLU A 95 -3.97 -1.22 3.19
C GLU A 95 -2.75 -2.15 3.13
N VAL A 96 -1.67 -1.85 3.86
CA VAL A 96 -0.53 -2.77 4.01
C VAL A 96 -0.99 -4.10 4.61
N GLY A 97 -1.87 -4.06 5.63
CA GLY A 97 -2.45 -5.26 6.24
C GLY A 97 -3.24 -6.10 5.24
N VAL A 98 -4.10 -5.46 4.42
CA VAL A 98 -4.89 -6.12 3.37
C VAL A 98 -3.97 -6.81 2.35
N ILE A 99 -2.93 -6.13 1.88
CA ILE A 99 -1.96 -6.70 0.92
C ILE A 99 -1.24 -7.89 1.55
N THR A 100 -0.72 -7.73 2.77
CA THR A 100 0.02 -8.78 3.48
C THR A 100 -0.84 -10.03 3.64
N HIS A 101 -2.07 -9.87 4.13
CA HIS A 101 -3.01 -10.97 4.29
C HIS A 101 -3.38 -11.62 2.94
N GLN A 102 -3.55 -10.81 1.88
CA GLN A 102 -3.81 -11.34 0.55
C GLN A 102 -2.64 -12.21 0.05
N LEU A 103 -1.40 -11.77 0.22
CA LEU A 103 -0.23 -12.54 -0.21
C LEU A 103 -0.08 -13.84 0.58
N GLN A 104 -0.24 -13.77 1.91
CA GLN A 104 -0.21 -14.93 2.81
C GLN A 104 -1.30 -15.96 2.46
N ARG A 105 -2.53 -15.50 2.21
CA ARG A 105 -3.65 -16.37 1.84
C ARG A 105 -3.42 -17.11 0.51
N ASN A 106 -2.65 -16.52 -0.39
CA ASN A 106 -2.27 -17.17 -1.66
C ASN A 106 -0.96 -17.96 -1.55
N HIS A 107 -0.42 -18.17 -0.33
CA HIS A 107 0.82 -18.90 -0.08
C HIS A 107 2.02 -18.35 -0.86
N ILE A 108 2.08 -17.03 -1.04
CA ILE A 108 3.19 -16.35 -1.70
C ILE A 108 4.29 -16.08 -0.67
N ASP A 109 5.51 -16.51 -0.97
CA ASP A 109 6.66 -16.25 -0.11
C ASP A 109 7.07 -14.79 -0.22
N ILE A 110 7.21 -14.10 0.92
CA ILE A 110 7.68 -12.71 0.98
C ILE A 110 9.10 -12.71 1.50
N ILE A 111 10.04 -12.24 0.68
CA ILE A 111 11.47 -12.22 0.96
C ILE A 111 11.90 -10.75 1.12
N PRO A 112 12.19 -10.29 2.34
CA PRO A 112 12.73 -8.94 2.52
C PRO A 112 14.17 -8.90 2.01
N GLY A 113 14.48 -7.98 1.09
CA GLY A 113 15.82 -7.84 0.55
C GLY A 113 15.88 -7.10 -0.78
N THR A 114 17.10 -6.88 -1.26
CA THR A 114 17.35 -6.36 -2.61
C THR A 114 17.75 -7.52 -3.50
N ALA A 115 17.03 -7.72 -4.61
CA ALA A 115 17.35 -8.75 -5.59
C ALA A 115 18.38 -8.25 -6.62
N ALA A 116 19.20 -9.14 -7.16
CA ALA A 116 20.09 -8.86 -8.27
C ALA A 116 20.23 -10.10 -9.16
N PHE A 117 20.16 -9.95 -10.48
CA PHE A 117 20.32 -11.10 -11.37
C PHE A 117 21.75 -11.63 -11.33
N LEU A 118 21.91 -12.92 -11.04
CA LEU A 118 23.17 -13.64 -11.23
C LEU A 118 23.23 -14.24 -12.65
N ASP A 119 22.08 -14.69 -13.15
CA ASP A 119 21.88 -15.24 -14.49
C ASP A 119 20.37 -15.17 -14.87
N PRO A 120 19.92 -15.62 -16.06
CA PRO A 120 18.51 -15.54 -16.47
C PRO A 120 17.50 -16.28 -15.58
N HIS A 121 17.94 -17.24 -14.76
CA HIS A 121 17.10 -18.07 -13.90
C HIS A 121 17.44 -17.97 -12.41
N THR A 122 18.38 -17.10 -12.04
CA THR A 122 18.85 -16.92 -10.66
C THR A 122 18.91 -15.45 -10.25
N LEU A 123 18.35 -15.15 -9.08
CA LEU A 123 18.29 -13.83 -8.43
C LEU A 123 19.02 -13.81 -7.08
#